data_AF-A0A9E2FUA7-F1
#
_entry.id   AF-A0A9E2FUA7-F1
#
_cell.length_a   1.000
_cell.length_b   1.000
_cell.length_c   1.000
_cell.angle_alpha   90.00
_cell.angle_beta   90.00
_cell.angle_gamma   90.00
#
_symmetry.space_group_name_H-M   'P 1'
#
loop_
_entity.id
_entity.type
_entity.pdbx_description
1 polymer ?
#
loop_
_entity_poly.entity_id
_entity_poly.type
_entity_poly.pdbx_seq_one_letter_code
_entity_poly.pdbx_strand_id
1 'polypeptide(L)'
;MYPRLSDFVNDMLGTKVEWPVQSYGFFLAMAFVAGAWFLRLELKRGETQGSIRGRVSKTTNSRSGLIDYAISFLVGFIIGFKVYLLATDYNTFVEDPQSALFSMKGNVFAGFLLAAAMVGWTYYTDHRSRNKMVSDQFIHPYELTPVIVLIAAVTGILGAKLFHILENLQAFAGNPAGMLFTFDGLTFYGGLLTAAFAVAWYGQKNGIHWRQLGDMIAPSLILAYGIGRIGCQFAGDGDWGIVNTMPKPAWLSLIPDWLWAYHYPHNILGEGIPIAGCTGRYCFQLEQPVFPTPVYETIMSLALFAILWLIRKRLAVPGMLFAVYLILNGMERFLIEQIRINNTLDLFGIMVTQAQLISTGLILTGIVLLVIFQKHPEIKSMPS
;
A
#
# COMPACT_ATOMS: atom_id res chain seq x y z
N MET A 1 9.20 6.72 -18.96
CA MET A 1 8.88 6.40 -17.56
C MET A 1 9.69 7.34 -16.70
N TYR A 2 9.21 7.60 -15.49
CA TYR A 2 9.80 8.54 -14.56
C TYR A 2 10.10 7.79 -13.26
N PRO A 3 11.28 7.14 -13.17
CA PRO A 3 11.71 6.47 -11.93
C PRO A 3 11.62 7.41 -10.73
N ARG A 4 12.02 8.68 -10.91
CA ARG A 4 11.88 9.74 -9.91
C ARG A 4 10.80 10.74 -10.29
N LEU A 5 10.17 11.33 -9.28
CA LEU A 5 9.18 12.39 -9.49
C LEU A 5 9.81 13.63 -10.13
N SER A 6 11.10 13.88 -9.87
CA SER A 6 11.85 14.95 -10.51
C SER A 6 11.98 14.77 -12.02
N ASP A 7 12.09 13.52 -12.50
CA ASP A 7 12.23 13.23 -13.93
C ASP A 7 10.96 13.67 -14.68
N PHE A 8 9.79 13.43 -14.08
CA PHE A 8 8.50 13.89 -14.59
C PHE A 8 8.39 15.42 -14.61
N VAL A 9 8.78 16.07 -13.52
CA VAL A 9 8.73 17.54 -13.41
C VAL A 9 9.68 18.18 -14.43
N ASN A 10 10.88 17.63 -14.61
CA ASN A 10 11.85 18.12 -15.57
C ASN A 10 11.36 17.99 -17.00
N ASP A 11 10.69 16.89 -17.34
CA ASP A 11 10.10 16.69 -18.66
C ASP A 11 8.91 17.65 -18.91
N MET A 12 8.05 17.86 -17.92
CA MET A 12 6.90 18.75 -18.05
C MET A 12 7.25 20.25 -18.08
N LEU A 13 8.21 20.68 -17.25
CA LEU A 13 8.53 22.09 -17.03
C LEU A 13 9.85 22.53 -17.67
N GLY A 14 10.61 21.62 -18.27
CA GLY A 14 11.94 21.90 -18.82
C GLY A 14 12.99 22.23 -17.75
N THR A 15 12.77 21.83 -16.49
CA THR A 15 13.69 22.08 -15.37
C THR A 15 14.79 21.03 -15.28
N LYS A 16 15.78 21.24 -14.39
CA LYS A 16 16.86 20.28 -14.09
C LYS A 16 17.00 20.06 -12.58
N VAL A 17 15.88 19.81 -11.94
CA VAL A 17 15.81 19.59 -10.49
C VAL A 17 16.03 18.11 -10.21
N GLU A 18 16.78 17.77 -9.16
CA GLU A 18 17.02 16.38 -8.76
C GLU A 18 16.51 16.17 -7.34
N TRP A 19 15.35 15.51 -7.20
CA TRP A 19 14.77 15.18 -5.90
C TRP A 19 14.93 13.69 -5.61
N PRO A 20 15.25 13.28 -4.37
CA PRO A 20 15.41 11.87 -3.99
C PRO A 20 14.05 11.20 -3.74
N VAL A 21 13.05 11.50 -4.56
CA VAL A 21 11.69 10.99 -4.40
C VAL A 21 11.39 10.05 -5.56
N GLN A 22 11.41 8.76 -5.28
CA GLN A 22 11.03 7.72 -6.23
C GLN A 22 9.52 7.80 -6.49
N SER A 23 9.12 7.75 -7.75
CA SER A 23 7.72 7.88 -8.17
C SER A 23 6.84 6.78 -7.57
N TYR A 24 7.31 5.53 -7.58
CA TYR A 24 6.58 4.42 -6.97
C TYR A 24 6.30 4.65 -5.47
N GLY A 25 7.32 5.00 -4.71
CA GLY A 25 7.18 5.27 -3.27
C GLY A 25 6.27 6.46 -2.97
N PHE A 26 6.31 7.50 -3.81
CA PHE A 26 5.41 8.65 -3.70
C PHE A 26 3.95 8.24 -3.89
N PHE A 27 3.62 7.52 -4.96
CA PHE A 27 2.25 7.07 -5.21
C PHE A 27 1.77 6.05 -4.19
N LEU A 28 2.65 5.19 -3.67
CA LEU A 28 2.34 4.30 -2.55
C LEU A 28 1.94 5.10 -1.31
N ALA A 29 2.70 6.16 -0.95
CA ALA A 29 2.35 7.04 0.15
C ALA A 29 1.00 7.75 -0.10
N MET A 30 0.75 8.22 -1.32
CA MET A 30 -0.52 8.83 -1.70
C MET A 30 -1.69 7.84 -1.61
N ALA A 31 -1.48 6.56 -1.92
CA ALA A 31 -2.49 5.51 -1.76
C ALA A 31 -2.88 5.33 -0.28
N PHE A 32 -1.90 5.34 0.64
CA PHE A 32 -2.19 5.31 2.08
C PHE A 32 -2.94 6.55 2.55
N VAL A 33 -2.54 7.75 2.09
CA VAL A 33 -3.21 9.00 2.46
C VAL A 33 -4.65 9.02 1.95
N ALA A 34 -4.88 8.66 0.69
CA ALA A 34 -6.21 8.60 0.11
C ALA A 34 -7.08 7.54 0.79
N GLY A 35 -6.55 6.33 0.99
CA GLY A 35 -7.24 5.25 1.69
C GLY A 35 -7.64 5.64 3.12
N ALA A 36 -6.73 6.28 3.86
CA ALA A 36 -6.99 6.79 5.20
C ALA A 36 -8.06 7.90 5.18
N TRP A 37 -7.99 8.82 4.22
CA TRP A 37 -8.94 9.91 4.09
C TRP A 37 -10.36 9.39 3.85
N PHE A 38 -10.54 8.49 2.89
CA PHE A 38 -11.85 7.94 2.55
C PHE A 38 -12.39 7.02 3.64
N LEU A 39 -11.53 6.22 4.30
CA LEU A 39 -11.93 5.44 5.47
C LEU A 39 -12.42 6.35 6.60
N ARG A 40 -11.71 7.46 6.87
CA ARG A 40 -12.13 8.44 7.89
C ARG A 40 -13.50 9.03 7.58
N LEU A 41 -13.78 9.33 6.30
CA LEU A 41 -15.09 9.83 5.87
C LEU A 41 -16.20 8.80 6.10
N GLU A 42 -15.95 7.52 5.79
CA GLU A 42 -16.94 6.45 5.99
C GLU A 42 -17.16 6.11 7.46
N LEU A 43 -16.11 6.11 8.29
CA LEU A 43 -16.25 5.98 9.75
C LEU A 43 -17.07 7.14 10.33
N LYS A 44 -16.79 8.38 9.91
CA LYS A 44 -17.56 9.55 10.34
C LYS A 44 -19.03 9.44 9.90
N ARG A 45 -19.29 8.97 8.67
CA ARG A 45 -20.65 8.69 8.18
C ARG A 45 -21.34 7.61 9.01
N GLY A 46 -20.63 6.54 9.31
CA GLY A 46 -21.16 5.44 10.12
C GLY A 46 -21.58 5.90 11.50
N GLU A 47 -20.77 6.76 12.12
CA GLU A 47 -21.05 7.35 13.42
C GLU A 47 -22.25 8.30 13.38
N THR A 48 -22.33 9.21 12.39
CA THR A 48 -23.48 10.14 12.28
C THR A 48 -24.80 9.43 12.01
N GLN A 49 -24.76 8.26 11.39
CA GLN A 49 -25.94 7.40 11.16
C GLN A 49 -26.27 6.50 12.37
N GLY A 50 -25.44 6.51 13.42
CA GLY A 50 -25.60 5.66 14.59
C GLY A 50 -25.29 4.18 14.36
N SER A 51 -24.73 3.82 13.20
CA SER A 51 -24.37 2.44 12.85
C SER A 51 -23.16 1.93 13.65
N ILE A 52 -22.24 2.83 14.01
CA ILE A 52 -21.10 2.58 14.88
C ILE A 52 -21.10 3.62 16.00
N ARG A 53 -20.51 3.29 17.16
CA ARG A 53 -20.49 4.18 18.32
C ARG A 53 -19.06 4.39 18.80
N GLY A 54 -18.75 5.63 19.17
CA GLY A 54 -17.51 5.93 19.89
C GLY A 54 -17.50 5.31 21.28
N ARG A 55 -16.30 5.24 21.86
CA ARG A 55 -16.08 4.63 23.17
C ARG A 55 -15.40 5.62 24.09
N VAL A 56 -15.83 5.66 25.35
CA VAL A 56 -15.09 6.36 26.40
C VAL A 56 -13.88 5.51 26.76
N SER A 57 -12.69 6.03 26.51
CA SER A 57 -11.44 5.41 26.92
C SER A 57 -10.83 6.20 28.07
N LYS A 58 -10.39 5.48 29.10
CA LYS A 58 -9.56 6.06 30.16
C LYS A 58 -8.14 6.19 29.62
N THR A 59 -7.80 7.37 29.12
CA THR A 59 -6.42 7.66 28.75
C THR A 59 -5.64 7.91 30.02
N THR A 60 -4.95 6.87 30.53
CA THR A 60 -3.93 7.07 31.54
C THR A 60 -2.78 7.80 30.87
N ASN A 61 -2.51 9.03 31.27
CA ASN A 61 -1.25 9.71 30.94
C ASN A 61 -0.15 8.99 31.72
N SER A 62 0.26 7.81 31.24
CA SER A 62 1.38 7.09 31.83
C SER A 62 2.63 7.90 31.57
N ARG A 63 3.41 8.15 32.62
CA ARG A 63 4.76 8.69 32.51
C ARG A 63 5.51 7.99 31.37
N SER A 64 6.19 8.77 30.54
CA SER A 64 7.04 8.19 29.48
C SER A 64 8.04 7.25 30.15
N GLY A 65 7.99 5.97 29.79
CA GLY A 65 8.85 4.93 30.38
C GLY A 65 10.29 5.08 29.91
N LEU A 66 11.22 4.35 30.53
CA LEU A 66 12.61 4.26 30.04
C LEU A 66 12.68 3.83 28.56
N ILE A 67 11.70 3.05 28.11
CA ILE A 67 11.55 2.60 26.73
C ILE A 67 11.27 3.78 25.79
N ASP A 68 10.45 4.75 26.18
CA ASP A 68 10.11 5.90 25.31
C ASP A 68 11.32 6.82 25.09
N TYR A 69 12.12 7.00 26.12
CA TYR A 69 13.40 7.71 26.03
C TYR A 69 14.41 6.95 25.17
N ALA A 70 14.50 5.63 25.31
CA ALA A 70 15.37 4.80 24.48
C ALA A 70 14.95 4.83 23.00
N ILE A 71 13.64 4.78 22.70
CA ILE A 71 13.11 4.91 21.34
C ILE A 71 13.44 6.30 20.78
N SER A 72 13.21 7.37 21.56
CA SER A 72 13.52 8.75 21.15
C SER A 72 15.01 8.91 20.83
N PHE A 73 15.88 8.31 21.65
CA PHE A 73 17.32 8.29 21.42
C PHE A 73 17.67 7.55 20.13
N LEU A 74 17.18 6.32 19.95
CA LEU A 74 17.49 5.51 18.77
C LEU A 74 17.01 6.16 17.48
N VAL A 75 15.77 6.68 17.46
CA VAL A 75 15.21 7.37 16.29
C VAL A 75 16.02 8.62 15.97
N GLY A 76 16.32 9.44 16.98
CA GLY A 76 17.12 10.65 16.78
C GLY A 76 18.55 10.33 16.33
N PHE A 77 19.14 9.26 16.84
CA PHE A 77 20.46 8.81 16.40
C PHE A 77 20.46 8.38 14.93
N ILE A 78 19.52 7.51 14.53
CA ILE A 78 19.42 7.03 13.15
C ILE A 78 19.18 8.19 12.18
N ILE A 79 18.24 9.08 12.50
CA ILE A 79 17.95 10.25 11.67
C ILE A 79 19.19 11.16 11.58
N GLY A 80 19.76 11.57 12.72
CA GLY A 80 20.93 12.44 12.74
C GLY A 80 22.15 11.83 12.04
N PHE A 81 22.36 10.53 12.19
CA PHE A 81 23.43 9.78 11.54
C PHE A 81 23.31 9.83 10.01
N LYS A 82 22.07 9.76 9.50
CA LYS A 82 21.77 9.76 8.06
C LYS A 82 21.59 11.13 7.44
N VAL A 83 21.16 12.14 8.20
CA VAL A 83 21.01 13.52 7.70
C VAL A 83 22.33 14.08 7.18
N TYR A 84 23.47 13.68 7.76
CA TYR A 84 24.78 14.05 7.21
C TYR A 84 25.05 13.46 5.82
N LEU A 85 24.57 12.23 5.55
CA LEU A 85 24.71 11.60 4.24
C LEU A 85 23.92 12.36 3.16
N LEU A 86 22.73 12.83 3.51
CA LEU A 86 21.92 13.70 2.63
C LEU A 86 22.66 14.99 2.26
N ALA A 87 23.46 15.55 3.18
CA ALA A 87 24.16 16.81 2.97
C ALA A 87 25.50 16.65 2.22
N THR A 88 26.14 15.48 2.27
CA THR A 88 27.50 15.28 1.75
C THR A 88 27.59 14.42 0.50
N ASP A 89 26.66 13.47 0.33
CA ASP A 89 26.63 12.53 -0.80
C ASP A 89 25.22 12.46 -1.38
N TYR A 90 24.67 13.64 -1.69
CA TYR A 90 23.29 13.82 -2.16
C TYR A 90 23.02 13.04 -3.44
N ASN A 91 23.96 13.06 -4.40
CA ASN A 91 23.79 12.41 -5.71
C ASN A 91 23.63 10.88 -5.56
N THR A 92 24.48 10.24 -4.74
CA THR A 92 24.37 8.81 -4.45
C THR A 92 23.05 8.48 -3.72
N PHE A 93 22.62 9.36 -2.80
CA PHE A 93 21.34 9.19 -2.11
C PHE A 93 20.14 9.31 -3.05
N VAL A 94 20.16 10.25 -4.00
CA VAL A 94 19.11 10.42 -5.02
C VAL A 94 19.05 9.22 -5.96
N GLU A 95 20.20 8.62 -6.28
CA GLU A 95 20.28 7.43 -7.13
C GLU A 95 19.72 6.18 -6.51
N ASP A 96 20.10 5.89 -5.27
CA ASP A 96 19.67 4.68 -4.57
C ASP A 96 19.44 4.97 -3.07
N PRO A 97 18.27 5.56 -2.72
CA PRO A 97 17.96 5.91 -1.35
C PRO A 97 17.98 4.70 -0.41
N GLN A 98 17.59 3.52 -0.90
CA GLN A 98 17.51 2.31 -0.10
C GLN A 98 18.91 1.84 0.34
N SER A 99 19.83 1.67 -0.61
CA SER A 99 21.21 1.30 -0.30
C SER A 99 21.89 2.35 0.59
N ALA A 100 21.61 3.64 0.36
CA ALA A 100 22.16 4.73 1.15
C ALA A 100 21.64 4.69 2.60
N LEU A 101 20.35 4.42 2.81
CA LEU A 101 19.73 4.26 4.13
C LEU A 101 20.29 3.06 4.89
N PHE A 102 20.55 1.92 4.24
CA PHE A 102 21.10 0.73 4.90
C PHE A 102 22.64 0.70 4.98
N SER A 103 23.33 1.65 4.34
CA SER A 103 24.79 1.73 4.42
C SER A 103 25.30 2.07 5.83
N MET A 104 26.55 1.75 6.13
CA MET A 104 27.23 2.22 7.35
C MET A 104 27.78 3.65 7.20
N LYS A 105 27.49 4.33 6.10
CA LYS A 105 27.89 5.72 5.88
C LYS A 105 26.95 6.66 6.66
N GLY A 106 27.55 7.59 7.40
CA GLY A 106 26.85 8.58 8.19
C GLY A 106 27.79 9.30 9.15
N ASN A 107 27.23 10.18 9.99
CA ASN A 107 28.00 10.94 10.97
C ASN A 107 27.52 10.65 12.38
N VAL A 108 28.37 9.98 13.14
CA VAL A 108 28.09 9.57 14.52
C VAL A 108 27.82 10.78 15.43
N PHE A 109 28.55 11.88 15.25
CA PHE A 109 28.35 13.10 16.03
C PHE A 109 26.99 13.75 15.77
N ALA A 110 26.60 13.87 14.50
CA ALA A 110 25.27 14.36 14.13
C ALA A 110 24.15 13.45 14.67
N GLY A 111 24.39 12.13 14.68
CA GLY A 111 23.52 11.15 15.33
C GLY A 111 23.32 11.43 16.81
N PHE A 112 24.39 11.50 17.60
CA PHE A 112 24.28 11.77 19.04
C PHE A 112 23.66 13.14 19.36
N LEU A 113 23.96 14.18 18.57
CA LEU A 113 23.39 15.52 18.75
C LEU A 113 21.87 15.50 18.58
N LEU A 114 21.37 14.88 17.52
CA LEU A 114 19.93 14.82 17.24
C LEU A 114 19.21 13.85 18.20
N ALA A 115 19.87 12.77 18.61
CA ALA A 115 19.39 11.88 19.67
C ALA A 115 19.19 12.62 21.00
N ALA A 116 20.17 13.43 21.42
CA ALA A 116 20.07 14.24 22.63
C ALA A 116 18.94 15.28 22.53
N ALA A 117 18.77 15.91 21.37
CA ALA A 117 17.68 16.86 21.12
C ALA A 117 16.30 16.17 21.20
N MET A 118 16.13 14.98 20.61
CA MET A 118 14.87 14.23 20.68
C MET A 118 14.56 13.74 22.09
N VAL A 119 15.55 13.23 22.82
CA VAL A 119 15.39 12.86 24.24
C VAL A 119 15.01 14.08 25.09
N GLY A 120 15.67 15.22 24.87
CA GLY A 120 15.35 16.47 25.54
C GLY A 120 13.93 16.96 25.23
N TRP A 121 13.47 16.79 23.99
CA TRP A 121 12.10 17.09 23.58
C TRP A 121 11.07 16.16 24.24
N THR A 122 11.32 14.85 24.27
CA THR A 122 10.48 13.88 24.97
C THR A 122 10.43 14.16 26.47
N TYR A 123 11.57 14.51 27.07
CA TYR A 123 11.64 14.94 28.47
C TYR A 123 10.81 16.21 28.72
N TYR A 124 10.94 17.22 27.87
CA TYR A 124 10.19 18.47 27.98
C TYR A 124 8.67 18.25 27.85
N THR A 125 8.25 17.43 26.87
CA THR A 125 6.84 17.10 26.66
C THR A 125 6.27 16.31 27.83
N ASP A 126 6.98 15.29 28.32
CA ASP A 126 6.63 14.51 29.51
C ASP A 126 6.42 15.43 30.73
N HIS A 127 7.35 16.37 30.96
CA HIS A 127 7.25 17.36 32.05
C HIS A 127 6.04 18.27 31.92
N ARG A 128 5.71 18.70 30.69
CA ARG A 128 4.57 19.59 30.44
C ARG A 128 3.23 18.85 30.55
N SER A 129 3.21 17.53 30.33
CA SER A 129 2.02 16.69 30.51
C SER A 129 1.79 16.19 31.94
N ARG A 130 2.75 16.36 32.87
CA ARG A 130 2.68 15.89 34.27
C ARG A 130 1.45 16.33 35.06
N ASN A 131 0.85 17.47 34.72
CA ASN A 131 -0.28 18.04 35.46
C ASN A 131 -1.65 17.80 34.79
N LYS A 132 -1.72 17.06 33.68
CA LYS A 132 -3.01 16.72 33.04
C LYS A 132 -3.59 15.47 33.71
N MET A 133 -4.66 15.66 34.49
CA MET A 133 -5.43 14.57 35.11
C MET A 133 -5.94 13.57 34.06
N VAL A 134 -6.12 12.31 34.49
CA VAL A 134 -6.83 11.27 33.73
C VAL A 134 -8.24 11.80 33.46
N SER A 135 -8.51 12.13 32.20
CA SER A 135 -9.82 12.56 31.74
C SER A 135 -10.41 11.42 30.91
N ASP A 136 -11.66 11.07 31.21
CA ASP A 136 -12.46 10.20 30.36
C ASP A 136 -12.62 10.88 29.00
N GLN A 137 -11.86 10.42 28.00
CA GLN A 137 -11.92 10.97 26.65
C GLN A 137 -12.83 10.10 25.80
N PHE A 138 -13.86 10.72 25.22
CA PHE A 138 -14.67 10.07 24.20
C PHE A 138 -13.86 9.98 22.92
N ILE A 139 -13.53 8.75 22.49
CA ILE A 139 -12.82 8.48 21.24
C ILE A 139 -13.85 8.23 20.16
N HIS A 140 -13.84 9.09 19.14
CA HIS A 140 -14.68 8.91 17.97
C HIS A 140 -14.12 7.79 17.06
N PRO A 141 -14.95 6.94 16.43
CA PRO A 141 -14.47 5.86 15.57
C PRO A 141 -13.55 6.31 14.43
N TYR A 142 -13.79 7.50 13.86
CA TYR A 142 -12.94 8.04 12.79
C TYR A 142 -11.53 8.42 13.26
N GLU A 143 -11.30 8.59 14.56
CA GLU A 143 -9.98 8.85 15.14
C GLU A 143 -9.10 7.60 15.16
N LEU A 144 -9.70 6.41 15.04
CA LEU A 144 -8.99 5.13 14.95
C LEU A 144 -8.34 4.92 13.57
N THR A 145 -8.72 5.72 12.56
CA THR A 145 -8.25 5.56 11.17
C THR A 145 -6.73 5.44 11.03
N PRO A 146 -5.90 6.33 11.62
CA PRO A 146 -4.45 6.22 11.48
C PRO A 146 -3.91 4.93 12.10
N VAL A 147 -4.49 4.47 13.21
CA VAL A 147 -4.08 3.22 13.87
C VAL A 147 -4.49 2.01 13.03
N ILE A 148 -5.68 2.02 12.44
CA ILE A 148 -6.14 0.97 11.51
C ILE A 148 -5.19 0.86 10.33
N VAL A 149 -4.83 1.99 9.71
CA VAL A 149 -3.93 2.04 8.56
C VAL A 149 -2.52 1.56 8.94
N LEU A 150 -2.02 1.97 10.10
CA LEU A 150 -0.72 1.52 10.61
C LEU A 150 -0.71 0.01 10.88
N ILE A 151 -1.75 -0.53 11.53
CA ILE A 151 -1.90 -1.97 11.77
C ILE A 151 -1.91 -2.70 10.43
N ALA A 152 -2.69 -2.25 9.46
CA ALA A 152 -2.77 -2.85 8.14
C ALA A 152 -1.40 -2.87 7.44
N ALA A 153 -0.67 -1.75 7.45
CA ALA A 153 0.65 -1.65 6.83
C ALA A 153 1.68 -2.58 7.50
N VAL A 154 1.77 -2.55 8.84
CA VAL A 154 2.74 -3.34 9.60
C VAL A 154 2.44 -4.83 9.47
N THR A 155 1.21 -5.24 9.77
CA THR A 155 0.83 -6.66 9.71
C THR A 155 0.80 -7.20 8.29
N GLY A 156 0.50 -6.35 7.30
CA GLY A 156 0.59 -6.69 5.89
C GLY A 156 2.02 -6.98 5.43
N ILE A 157 2.97 -6.11 5.75
CA ILE A 157 4.39 -6.35 5.40
C ILE A 157 4.93 -7.57 6.14
N LEU A 158 4.69 -7.67 7.46
CA LEU A 158 5.16 -8.80 8.26
C LEU A 158 4.55 -10.13 7.79
N GLY A 159 3.25 -10.14 7.49
CA GLY A 159 2.57 -11.32 6.97
C GLY A 159 3.08 -11.73 5.60
N ALA A 160 3.28 -10.76 4.70
CA ALA A 160 3.79 -11.05 3.35
C ALA A 160 5.19 -11.65 3.40
N LYS A 161 6.04 -11.14 4.29
CA LYS A 161 7.39 -11.66 4.51
C LYS A 161 7.39 -13.05 5.14
N LEU A 162 6.56 -13.25 6.16
CA LEU A 162 6.43 -14.54 6.82
C LEU A 162 6.00 -15.64 5.85
N PHE A 163 4.98 -15.38 5.03
CA PHE A 163 4.50 -16.37 4.06
C PHE A 163 5.53 -16.65 2.97
N HIS A 164 6.26 -15.64 2.51
CA HIS A 164 7.37 -15.85 1.58
C HIS A 164 8.43 -16.81 2.16
N ILE A 165 8.77 -16.65 3.44
CA ILE A 165 9.69 -17.55 4.15
C ILE A 165 9.12 -18.97 4.24
N LEU A 166 7.82 -19.11 4.54
CA LEU A 166 7.14 -20.39 4.63
C LEU A 166 7.04 -21.11 3.28
N GLU A 167 6.89 -20.37 2.18
CA GLU A 167 6.89 -20.92 0.82
C GLU A 167 8.30 -21.33 0.37
N ASN A 168 9.33 -20.66 0.88
CA ASN A 168 10.73 -20.84 0.47
C ASN A 168 11.65 -21.34 1.60
N LEU A 169 11.18 -22.30 2.40
CA LEU A 169 11.90 -22.81 3.58
C LEU A 169 13.32 -23.30 3.28
N GLN A 170 13.54 -23.92 2.12
CA GLN A 170 14.87 -24.40 1.72
C GLN A 170 15.83 -23.24 1.43
N ALA A 171 15.36 -22.20 0.71
CA ALA A 171 16.14 -21.00 0.45
C ALA A 171 16.38 -20.18 1.74
N PHE A 172 15.40 -20.17 2.64
CA PHE A 172 15.54 -19.56 3.97
C PHE A 172 16.63 -20.24 4.80
N ALA A 173 16.68 -21.58 4.81
CA ALA A 173 17.71 -22.32 5.53
C ALA A 173 19.13 -22.03 5.03
N GLY A 174 19.29 -21.70 3.74
CA GLY A 174 20.58 -21.32 3.14
C GLY A 174 21.01 -19.89 3.44
N ASN A 175 20.09 -18.93 3.57
CA ASN A 175 20.41 -17.53 3.87
C ASN A 175 19.30 -16.82 4.68
N PRO A 176 19.21 -17.09 5.99
CA PRO A 176 18.13 -16.58 6.82
C PRO A 176 18.20 -15.06 7.03
N ALA A 177 19.41 -14.51 7.22
CA ALA A 177 19.60 -13.07 7.40
C ALA A 177 19.28 -12.30 6.11
N GLY A 178 19.75 -12.78 4.95
CA GLY A 178 19.45 -12.18 3.66
C GLY A 178 17.96 -12.20 3.37
N MET A 179 17.28 -13.31 3.64
CA MET A 179 15.84 -13.40 3.42
C MET A 179 15.05 -12.54 4.40
N LEU A 180 15.47 -12.32 5.66
CA LEU A 180 14.72 -11.49 6.63
C LEU A 180 14.88 -9.98 6.41
N PHE A 181 16.09 -9.52 6.10
CA PHE A 181 16.42 -8.10 6.09
C PHE A 181 16.36 -7.43 4.71
N THR A 182 16.21 -8.20 3.63
CA THR A 182 15.92 -7.65 2.30
C THR A 182 14.44 -7.30 2.17
N PHE A 183 14.11 -6.27 1.39
CA PHE A 183 12.72 -5.95 1.06
C PHE A 183 12.14 -6.81 -0.07
N ASP A 184 12.96 -7.68 -0.66
CA ASP A 184 12.57 -8.59 -1.72
C ASP A 184 11.80 -9.79 -1.17
N GLY A 185 10.98 -10.42 -2.02
CA GLY A 185 10.23 -11.62 -1.65
C GLY A 185 9.12 -11.34 -0.64
N LEU A 186 8.05 -10.71 -1.13
CA LEU A 186 6.83 -10.45 -0.35
C LEU A 186 5.67 -11.20 -0.98
N THR A 187 5.15 -12.22 -0.28
CA THR A 187 3.99 -12.97 -0.74
C THR A 187 2.71 -12.19 -0.42
N PHE A 188 2.02 -11.73 -1.46
CA PHE A 188 0.80 -10.93 -1.34
C PHE A 188 -0.24 -11.50 -0.36
N TYR A 189 -0.47 -12.82 -0.38
CA TYR A 189 -1.47 -13.47 0.49
C TYR A 189 -1.18 -13.38 1.96
N GLY A 190 0.09 -13.57 2.32
CA GLY A 190 0.51 -13.48 3.70
C GLY A 190 0.13 -12.12 4.26
N GLY A 191 0.36 -11.07 3.47
CA GLY A 191 0.00 -9.72 3.86
C GLY A 191 -1.50 -9.46 3.89
N LEU A 192 -2.24 -9.92 2.88
CA LEU A 192 -3.69 -9.73 2.82
C LEU A 192 -4.41 -10.38 4.00
N LEU A 193 -4.09 -11.64 4.31
CA LEU A 193 -4.76 -12.41 5.36
C LEU A 193 -4.44 -11.86 6.76
N THR A 194 -3.17 -11.59 7.05
CA THR A 194 -2.77 -11.05 8.36
C THR A 194 -3.30 -9.65 8.58
N ALA A 195 -3.26 -8.78 7.57
CA ALA A 195 -3.81 -7.43 7.65
C ALA A 195 -5.33 -7.45 7.82
N ALA A 196 -6.04 -8.26 7.03
CA ALA A 196 -7.49 -8.38 7.16
C ALA A 196 -7.90 -8.87 8.55
N PHE A 197 -7.23 -9.89 9.08
CA PHE A 197 -7.49 -10.40 10.43
C PHE A 197 -7.18 -9.35 11.51
N ALA A 198 -6.00 -8.72 11.45
CA ALA A 198 -5.58 -7.74 12.46
C ALA A 198 -6.48 -6.51 12.48
N VAL A 199 -6.88 -6.01 11.31
CA VAL A 199 -7.80 -4.87 11.18
C VAL A 199 -9.20 -5.25 11.67
N ALA A 200 -9.72 -6.42 11.30
CA ALA A 200 -11.02 -6.90 11.76
C ALA A 200 -11.04 -7.07 13.28
N TRP A 201 -10.01 -7.68 13.86
CA TRP A 201 -9.85 -7.86 15.30
C TRP A 201 -9.74 -6.52 16.03
N TYR A 202 -8.92 -5.59 15.52
CA TYR A 202 -8.78 -4.27 16.12
C TYR A 202 -10.08 -3.46 16.05
N GLY A 203 -10.80 -3.51 14.92
CA GLY A 203 -12.14 -2.93 14.79
C GLY A 203 -13.10 -3.49 15.83
N GLN A 204 -13.16 -4.82 15.96
CA GLN A 204 -14.04 -5.51 16.90
C GLN A 204 -13.74 -5.11 18.35
N LYS A 205 -12.45 -5.04 18.72
CA LYS A 205 -11.99 -4.59 20.05
C LYS A 205 -12.41 -3.16 20.37
N ASN A 206 -12.58 -2.33 19.34
CA ASN A 206 -13.00 -0.93 19.45
C ASN A 206 -14.49 -0.71 19.17
N GLY A 207 -15.31 -1.76 19.19
CA GLY A 207 -16.77 -1.65 19.08
C GLY A 207 -17.29 -1.48 17.66
N ILE A 208 -16.46 -1.71 16.64
CA ILE A 208 -16.87 -1.71 15.23
C ILE A 208 -16.89 -3.15 14.74
N HIS A 209 -18.08 -3.66 14.40
CA HIS A 209 -18.17 -5.04 13.92
C HIS A 209 -17.44 -5.20 12.57
N TRP A 210 -16.71 -6.29 12.37
CA TRP A 210 -15.89 -6.51 11.18
C TRP A 210 -16.66 -6.36 9.85
N ARG A 211 -17.95 -6.70 9.81
CA ARG A 211 -18.82 -6.50 8.63
C ARG A 211 -19.00 -5.02 8.28
N GLN A 212 -19.23 -4.18 9.30
CA GLN A 212 -19.37 -2.73 9.12
C GLN A 212 -18.04 -2.12 8.73
N LEU A 213 -16.96 -2.55 9.39
CA LEU A 213 -15.61 -2.09 9.05
C LEU A 213 -15.24 -2.46 7.61
N GLY A 214 -15.56 -3.69 7.18
CA GLY A 214 -15.36 -4.15 5.81
C GLY A 214 -16.07 -3.26 4.79
N ASP A 215 -17.35 -2.92 5.02
CA ASP A 215 -18.09 -2.01 4.14
C ASP A 215 -17.44 -0.62 4.07
N MET A 216 -16.98 -0.09 5.21
CA MET A 216 -16.34 1.24 5.27
C MET A 216 -14.96 1.26 4.61
N ILE A 217 -14.25 0.14 4.62
CA ILE A 217 -12.91 -0.01 4.05
C ILE A 217 -12.98 -0.30 2.54
N ALA A 218 -14.01 -0.99 2.05
CA ALA A 218 -14.08 -1.49 0.68
C ALA A 218 -13.84 -0.43 -0.42
N PRO A 219 -14.49 0.76 -0.41
CA PRO A 219 -14.19 1.79 -1.41
C PRO A 219 -12.76 2.33 -1.29
N SER A 220 -12.26 2.47 -0.06
CA SER A 220 -10.92 2.98 0.21
C SER A 220 -9.83 2.03 -0.30
N LEU A 221 -10.04 0.70 -0.21
CA LEU A 221 -9.10 -0.30 -0.72
C LEU A 221 -8.93 -0.21 -2.23
N ILE A 222 -10.02 -0.22 -2.99
CA ILE A 222 -9.93 -0.20 -4.44
C ILE A 222 -9.36 1.13 -4.96
N LEU A 223 -9.66 2.24 -4.29
CA LEU A 223 -9.06 3.54 -4.61
C LEU A 223 -7.55 3.54 -4.35
N ALA A 224 -7.13 3.04 -3.18
CA ALA A 224 -5.72 2.93 -2.84
C ALA A 224 -4.97 2.03 -3.82
N TYR A 225 -5.58 0.92 -4.24
CA TYR A 225 -5.04 0.04 -5.27
C TYR A 225 -4.84 0.77 -6.61
N GLY A 226 -5.85 1.49 -7.08
CA GLY A 226 -5.75 2.30 -8.30
C GLY A 226 -4.63 3.35 -8.22
N ILE A 227 -4.48 4.05 -7.09
CA ILE A 227 -3.39 5.01 -6.91
C ILE A 227 -2.02 4.32 -6.90
N GLY A 228 -1.90 3.14 -6.27
CA GLY A 228 -0.68 2.34 -6.32
C GLY A 228 -0.30 1.95 -7.75
N ARG A 229 -1.28 1.61 -8.59
CA ARG A 229 -1.07 1.26 -10.01
C ARG A 229 -0.59 2.43 -10.87
N ILE A 230 -0.92 3.67 -10.50
CA ILE A 230 -0.28 4.86 -11.09
C ILE A 230 1.22 4.86 -10.80
N GLY A 231 1.62 4.49 -9.58
CA GLY A 231 3.02 4.32 -9.20
C GLY A 231 3.75 3.32 -10.07
N CYS A 232 3.15 2.14 -10.30
CA CYS A 232 3.68 1.11 -11.20
C CYS A 232 3.87 1.66 -12.62
N GLN A 233 2.86 2.38 -13.14
CA GLN A 233 2.95 3.00 -14.46
C GLN A 233 4.05 4.06 -14.54
N PHE A 234 4.21 4.91 -13.53
CA PHE A 234 5.22 5.97 -13.55
C PHE A 234 6.63 5.39 -13.48
N ALA A 235 6.85 4.40 -12.61
CA ALA A 235 8.16 3.79 -12.43
C ALA A 235 8.54 2.84 -13.59
N GLY A 236 7.57 2.20 -14.24
CA GLY A 236 7.83 1.09 -15.15
C GLY A 236 8.47 -0.07 -14.39
N ASP A 237 7.78 -0.60 -13.39
CA ASP A 237 8.31 -1.56 -12.42
C ASP A 237 8.12 -3.04 -12.81
N GLY A 238 7.72 -3.32 -14.05
CA GLY A 238 7.51 -4.68 -14.54
C GLY A 238 6.08 -5.16 -14.54
N ASP A 239 5.13 -4.39 -13.99
CA ASP A 239 3.71 -4.78 -13.93
C ASP A 239 2.96 -4.60 -15.27
N TRP A 240 3.66 -4.61 -16.39
CA TRP A 240 3.11 -4.51 -17.75
C TRP A 240 2.59 -5.85 -18.28
N GLY A 241 1.84 -5.77 -19.38
CA GLY A 241 1.16 -6.90 -19.97
C GLY A 241 2.02 -7.70 -20.95
N ILE A 242 1.39 -8.67 -21.60
CA ILE A 242 2.00 -9.45 -22.69
C ILE A 242 2.30 -8.56 -23.89
N VAL A 243 3.18 -9.06 -24.77
CA VAL A 243 3.52 -8.39 -26.04
C VAL A 243 2.26 -8.14 -26.86
N ASN A 244 2.09 -6.89 -27.30
CA ASN A 244 0.97 -6.44 -28.12
C ASN A 244 1.46 -5.81 -29.43
N THR A 245 1.59 -6.62 -30.47
CA THR A 245 1.91 -6.16 -31.83
C THR A 245 0.67 -5.95 -32.69
N MET A 246 -0.54 -6.11 -32.12
CA MET A 246 -1.79 -5.97 -32.87
C MET A 246 -2.05 -4.49 -33.19
N PRO A 247 -2.57 -4.17 -34.39
CA PRO A 247 -2.94 -2.81 -34.72
C PRO A 247 -4.07 -2.32 -33.80
N LYS A 248 -3.99 -1.06 -33.37
CA LYS A 248 -5.02 -0.44 -32.55
C LYS A 248 -6.36 -0.46 -33.31
N PRO A 249 -7.45 -0.99 -32.71
CA PRO A 249 -8.75 -1.01 -33.36
C PRO A 249 -9.23 0.39 -33.74
N ALA A 250 -9.87 0.54 -34.90
CA ALA A 250 -10.29 1.84 -35.43
C ALA A 250 -11.27 2.62 -34.51
N TRP A 251 -12.08 1.90 -33.73
CA TRP A 251 -13.00 2.47 -32.76
C TRP A 251 -12.30 3.07 -31.53
N LEU A 252 -11.02 2.74 -31.31
CA LEU A 252 -10.13 3.32 -30.29
C LEU A 252 -9.21 4.41 -30.87
N SER A 253 -9.54 4.98 -32.02
CA SER A 253 -8.73 6.03 -32.65
C SER A 253 -8.56 7.28 -31.77
N LEU A 254 -9.54 7.59 -30.92
CA LEU A 254 -9.52 8.75 -30.02
C LEU A 254 -8.53 8.63 -28.86
N ILE A 255 -8.12 7.42 -28.47
CA ILE A 255 -7.18 7.25 -27.36
C ILE A 255 -5.72 7.26 -27.88
N PRO A 256 -4.76 7.81 -27.11
CA PRO A 256 -3.35 7.76 -27.46
C PRO A 256 -2.84 6.33 -27.71
N ASP A 257 -1.90 6.17 -28.65
CA ASP A 257 -1.35 4.86 -29.02
C ASP A 257 -0.66 4.15 -27.85
N TRP A 258 -0.04 4.92 -26.95
CA TRP A 258 0.60 4.39 -25.76
C TRP A 258 -0.38 3.73 -24.77
N LEU A 259 -1.69 4.02 -24.84
CA LEU A 259 -2.70 3.27 -24.06
C LEU A 259 -3.01 1.91 -24.67
N TRP A 260 -2.66 1.66 -25.93
CA TRP A 260 -2.87 0.37 -26.58
C TRP A 260 -1.62 -0.51 -26.50
N ALA A 261 -0.47 0.06 -26.85
CA ALA A 261 0.79 -0.65 -26.94
C ALA A 261 1.93 0.30 -26.53
N TYR A 262 2.75 -0.10 -25.56
CA TYR A 262 3.77 0.77 -24.98
C TYR A 262 5.09 0.05 -24.73
N HIS A 263 6.21 0.74 -24.97
CA HIS A 263 7.56 0.19 -24.84
C HIS A 263 8.20 0.43 -23.45
N TYR A 264 7.54 1.15 -22.55
CA TYR A 264 8.09 1.46 -21.22
C TYR A 264 9.54 1.99 -21.25
N PRO A 265 9.83 3.09 -21.97
CA PRO A 265 11.16 3.69 -22.00
C PRO A 265 11.54 4.21 -20.63
N HIS A 266 12.80 4.07 -20.23
CA HIS A 266 13.31 4.44 -18.91
C HIS A 266 12.69 3.67 -17.74
N ASN A 267 12.31 2.41 -17.95
CA ASN A 267 11.80 1.56 -16.88
C ASN A 267 12.84 1.34 -15.77
N ILE A 268 12.40 1.25 -14.52
CA ILE A 268 13.29 1.15 -13.35
C ILE A 268 14.05 -0.18 -13.29
N LEU A 269 13.54 -1.22 -13.96
CA LEU A 269 14.16 -2.54 -14.04
C LEU A 269 15.38 -2.56 -14.98
N GLY A 270 15.50 -1.60 -15.90
CA GLY A 270 16.53 -1.62 -16.94
C GLY A 270 16.30 -2.73 -17.98
N GLU A 271 15.06 -3.19 -18.14
CA GLU A 271 14.69 -4.29 -19.04
C GLU A 271 14.62 -3.84 -20.51
N GLY A 272 15.02 -4.74 -21.41
CA GLY A 272 14.96 -4.57 -22.85
C GLY A 272 16.26 -4.08 -23.51
N ILE A 273 16.13 -3.23 -24.52
CA ILE A 273 17.24 -2.71 -25.35
C ILE A 273 17.62 -1.28 -24.94
N PRO A 274 18.90 -0.88 -25.13
CA PRO A 274 19.34 0.48 -24.82
C PRO A 274 18.70 1.51 -25.76
N ILE A 275 18.33 2.66 -25.21
CA ILE A 275 17.77 3.78 -25.97
C ILE A 275 18.91 4.56 -26.65
N ALA A 276 18.82 4.75 -27.97
CA ALA A 276 19.83 5.46 -28.74
C ALA A 276 20.04 6.89 -28.22
N GLY A 277 21.29 7.26 -27.91
CA GLY A 277 21.65 8.58 -27.39
C GLY A 277 21.36 8.80 -25.89
N CYS A 278 20.94 7.77 -25.15
CA CYS A 278 20.75 7.82 -23.70
C CYS A 278 21.87 7.08 -22.98
N THR A 279 22.44 7.70 -21.95
CA THR A 279 23.44 7.07 -21.06
C THR A 279 22.99 7.18 -19.61
N GLY A 280 22.94 6.06 -18.88
CA GLY A 280 22.54 6.03 -17.47
C GLY A 280 21.81 4.75 -17.07
N ARG A 281 21.52 4.61 -15.78
CA ARG A 281 20.87 3.42 -15.20
C ARG A 281 19.50 3.11 -15.81
N TYR A 282 18.76 4.15 -16.18
CA TYR A 282 17.39 4.04 -16.71
C TYR A 282 17.33 4.34 -18.21
N CYS A 283 18.32 3.92 -19.00
CA CYS A 283 18.36 4.17 -20.45
C CYS A 283 17.97 2.95 -21.29
N PHE A 284 16.95 2.21 -20.84
CA PHE A 284 16.46 0.99 -21.47
C PHE A 284 14.97 1.09 -21.79
N GLN A 285 14.53 0.36 -22.81
CA GLN A 285 13.13 0.23 -23.19
C GLN A 285 12.86 -1.19 -23.70
N LEU A 286 11.62 -1.66 -23.62
CA LEU A 286 11.23 -2.95 -24.16
C LEU A 286 11.37 -2.97 -25.68
N GLU A 287 11.94 -4.06 -26.21
CA GLU A 287 12.10 -4.26 -27.65
C GLU A 287 10.74 -4.32 -28.36
N GLN A 288 9.81 -5.09 -27.79
CA GLN A 288 8.45 -5.21 -28.29
C GLN A 288 7.49 -4.42 -27.39
N PRO A 289 6.47 -3.78 -27.97
CA PRO A 289 5.47 -3.08 -27.16
C PRO A 289 4.57 -4.08 -26.43
N VAL A 290 4.09 -3.68 -25.27
CA VAL A 290 3.24 -4.50 -24.40
C VAL A 290 1.95 -3.75 -24.04
N PHE A 291 0.95 -4.47 -23.57
CA PHE A 291 -0.24 -3.84 -22.99
C PHE A 291 0.13 -3.07 -21.72
N PRO A 292 -0.28 -1.79 -21.58
CA PRO A 292 -0.02 -1.02 -20.37
C PRO A 292 -1.01 -1.37 -19.25
N THR A 293 -0.94 -2.59 -18.72
CA THR A 293 -1.84 -3.11 -17.69
C THR A 293 -1.99 -2.24 -16.44
N PRO A 294 -0.94 -1.56 -15.91
CA PRO A 294 -1.13 -0.68 -14.74
C PRO A 294 -2.10 0.48 -15.00
N VAL A 295 -2.17 0.98 -16.25
CA VAL A 295 -3.13 2.03 -16.65
C VAL A 295 -4.55 1.47 -16.64
N TYR A 296 -4.73 0.27 -17.18
CA TYR A 296 -6.03 -0.40 -17.21
C TYR A 296 -6.52 -0.69 -15.78
N GLU A 297 -5.65 -1.23 -14.92
CA GLU A 297 -5.93 -1.48 -13.51
C GLU A 297 -6.31 -0.18 -12.79
N THR A 298 -5.61 0.94 -13.07
CA THR A 298 -5.95 2.26 -12.51
C THR A 298 -7.36 2.71 -12.93
N ILE A 299 -7.67 2.67 -14.24
CA ILE A 299 -8.96 3.11 -14.78
C ILE A 299 -10.10 2.24 -14.22
N MET A 300 -9.91 0.91 -14.22
CA MET A 300 -10.88 -0.03 -13.66
C MET A 300 -11.08 0.22 -12.18
N SER A 301 -10.00 0.40 -11.41
CA SER A 301 -10.07 0.69 -9.97
C SER A 301 -10.84 1.98 -9.65
N LEU A 302 -10.63 3.04 -10.44
CA LEU A 302 -11.39 4.29 -10.30
C LEU A 302 -12.86 4.12 -10.66
N ALA A 303 -13.18 3.34 -11.70
CA ALA A 303 -14.55 3.02 -12.06
C ALA A 303 -15.24 2.18 -10.96
N LEU A 304 -14.56 1.16 -10.44
CA LEU A 304 -15.03 0.32 -9.34
C LEU A 304 -15.21 1.13 -8.05
N PHE A 305 -14.27 2.02 -7.74
CA PHE A 305 -14.42 2.98 -6.65
C PHE A 305 -15.69 3.80 -6.84
N ALA A 306 -15.92 4.39 -8.01
CA ALA A 306 -17.12 5.18 -8.29
C ALA A 306 -18.40 4.34 -8.12
N ILE A 307 -18.43 3.10 -8.62
CA ILE A 307 -19.56 2.18 -8.45
C ILE A 307 -19.83 1.92 -6.96
N LEU A 308 -18.82 1.47 -6.21
CA LEU A 308 -18.94 1.20 -4.78
C LEU A 308 -19.37 2.47 -4.03
N TRP A 309 -18.79 3.61 -4.36
CA TRP A 309 -19.12 4.89 -3.76
C TRP A 309 -20.59 5.25 -4.02
N LEU A 310 -21.10 5.08 -5.23
CA LEU A 310 -22.50 5.40 -5.57
C LEU A 310 -23.50 4.46 -4.87
N ILE A 311 -23.18 3.17 -4.74
CA ILE A 311 -24.09 2.18 -4.15
C ILE A 311 -24.01 2.09 -2.63
N ARG A 312 -22.96 2.62 -1.99
CA ARG A 312 -22.73 2.48 -0.52
C ARG A 312 -23.90 2.93 0.36
N LYS A 313 -24.74 3.83 -0.13
CA LYS A 313 -25.92 4.36 0.59
C LYS A 313 -27.18 3.50 0.38
N ARG A 314 -27.18 2.63 -0.65
CA ARG A 314 -28.31 1.78 -1.01
C ARG A 314 -28.25 0.41 -0.33
N LEU A 315 -27.06 -0.04 0.06
CA LEU A 315 -26.86 -1.30 0.78
C LEU A 315 -26.96 -1.06 2.28
N ALA A 316 -28.13 -1.41 2.86
CA ALA A 316 -28.40 -1.21 4.28
C ALA A 316 -27.83 -2.34 5.18
N VAL A 317 -27.59 -3.52 4.60
CA VAL A 317 -27.15 -4.69 5.36
C VAL A 317 -25.62 -4.69 5.50
N PRO A 318 -25.08 -4.75 6.74
CA PRO A 318 -23.64 -4.77 6.99
C PRO A 318 -22.94 -5.98 6.36
N GLY A 319 -21.85 -5.70 5.64
CA GLY A 319 -21.01 -6.66 4.95
C GLY A 319 -21.34 -6.83 3.47
N MET A 320 -22.48 -6.28 2.99
CA MET A 320 -22.86 -6.41 1.58
C MET A 320 -21.95 -5.61 0.66
N LEU A 321 -21.55 -4.39 1.04
CA LEU A 321 -20.69 -3.56 0.21
C LEU A 321 -19.30 -4.17 0.06
N PHE A 322 -18.77 -4.75 1.13
CA PHE A 322 -17.53 -5.52 1.10
C PHE A 322 -17.63 -6.76 0.20
N ALA A 323 -18.75 -7.47 0.26
CA ALA A 323 -18.97 -8.64 -0.59
C ALA A 323 -19.06 -8.26 -2.09
N VAL A 324 -19.73 -7.15 -2.43
CA VAL A 324 -19.71 -6.59 -3.79
C VAL A 324 -18.29 -6.21 -4.21
N TYR A 325 -17.52 -5.59 -3.32
CA TYR A 325 -16.12 -5.28 -3.58
C TYR A 325 -15.29 -6.52 -3.90
N LEU A 326 -15.43 -7.63 -3.16
CA LEU A 326 -14.70 -8.87 -3.44
C LEU A 326 -15.01 -9.42 -4.83
N ILE A 327 -16.27 -9.36 -5.26
CA ILE A 327 -16.69 -9.80 -6.60
C ILE A 327 -16.07 -8.89 -7.66
N LEU A 328 -16.24 -7.56 -7.52
CA LEU A 328 -15.75 -6.60 -8.51
C LEU A 328 -14.22 -6.61 -8.63
N ASN A 329 -13.51 -6.66 -7.49
CA ASN A 329 -12.06 -6.74 -7.45
C ASN A 329 -11.55 -8.09 -8.00
N GLY A 330 -12.24 -9.19 -7.69
CA GLY A 330 -11.92 -10.48 -8.28
C GLY A 330 -12.11 -10.49 -9.80
N MET A 331 -13.21 -9.91 -10.30
CA MET A 331 -13.47 -9.79 -11.74
C MET A 331 -12.41 -8.93 -12.45
N GLU A 332 -12.07 -7.77 -11.89
CA GLU A 332 -11.00 -6.91 -12.42
C GLU A 332 -9.68 -7.67 -12.52
N ARG A 333 -9.29 -8.34 -11.43
CA ARG A 333 -8.05 -9.10 -11.40
C ARG A 333 -8.06 -10.24 -12.40
N PHE A 334 -9.17 -10.97 -12.54
CA PHE A 334 -9.31 -12.07 -13.50
C PHE A 334 -9.13 -11.59 -14.94
N LEU A 335 -9.70 -10.44 -15.29
CA LEU A 335 -9.64 -9.88 -16.64
C LEU A 335 -8.24 -9.37 -16.99
N ILE A 336 -7.60 -8.64 -16.09
CA ILE A 336 -6.24 -8.12 -16.29
C ILE A 336 -5.23 -9.26 -16.39
N GLU A 337 -5.42 -10.32 -15.62
CA GLU A 337 -4.55 -11.48 -15.61
C GLU A 337 -4.48 -12.20 -16.97
N GLN A 338 -5.51 -12.09 -17.82
CA GLN A 338 -5.48 -12.66 -19.18
C GLN A 338 -4.48 -11.96 -20.10
N ILE A 339 -4.15 -10.70 -19.81
CA ILE A 339 -3.27 -9.86 -20.61
C ILE A 339 -1.96 -9.54 -19.88
N ARG A 340 -1.71 -10.16 -18.73
CA ARG A 340 -0.53 -9.93 -17.89
C ARG A 340 0.54 -11.01 -18.11
N ILE A 341 1.81 -10.63 -18.00
CA ILE A 341 2.91 -11.61 -17.99
C ILE A 341 2.96 -12.23 -16.59
N ASN A 342 2.61 -13.50 -16.44
CA ASN A 342 2.76 -14.22 -15.18
C ASN A 342 3.23 -15.65 -15.39
N ASN A 343 3.79 -16.20 -14.32
CA ASN A 343 4.19 -17.61 -14.24
C ASN A 343 2.94 -18.50 -14.11
N THR A 344 2.80 -19.47 -15.01
CA THR A 344 1.73 -20.47 -14.98
C THR A 344 2.06 -21.58 -13.98
N LEU A 345 1.13 -21.94 -13.11
CA LEU A 345 1.23 -23.15 -12.30
C LEU A 345 0.58 -24.29 -13.08
N ASP A 346 1.29 -25.40 -13.24
CA ASP A 346 0.70 -26.63 -13.77
C ASP A 346 -0.08 -27.32 -12.65
N LEU A 347 -1.41 -27.27 -12.74
CA LEU A 347 -2.31 -27.86 -11.77
C LEU A 347 -3.09 -28.97 -12.45
N PHE A 348 -2.65 -30.22 -12.24
CA PHE A 348 -3.24 -31.42 -12.83
C PHE A 348 -3.41 -31.36 -14.37
N GLY A 349 -2.45 -30.76 -15.09
CA GLY A 349 -2.47 -30.64 -16.55
C GLY A 349 -3.23 -29.41 -17.07
N ILE A 350 -3.73 -28.54 -16.19
CA ILE A 350 -4.30 -27.24 -16.54
C ILE A 350 -3.31 -26.15 -16.09
N MET A 351 -2.82 -25.36 -17.04
CA MET A 351 -1.97 -24.19 -16.79
C MET A 351 -2.83 -23.06 -16.22
N VAL A 352 -2.87 -22.91 -14.90
CA VAL A 352 -3.63 -21.85 -14.22
C VAL A 352 -2.66 -20.92 -13.51
N THR A 353 -2.85 -19.60 -13.63
CA THR A 353 -2.00 -18.67 -12.88
C THR A 353 -2.47 -18.57 -11.43
N GLN A 354 -1.54 -18.27 -10.52
CA GLN A 354 -1.87 -18.03 -9.11
C GLN A 354 -3.00 -17.00 -8.98
N ALA A 355 -2.92 -15.88 -9.71
CA ALA A 355 -3.91 -14.81 -9.65
C ALA A 355 -5.29 -15.18 -10.24
N GLN A 356 -5.39 -16.11 -11.18
CA GLN A 356 -6.69 -16.65 -11.65
C GLN A 356 -7.41 -17.44 -10.54
N LEU A 357 -6.67 -18.23 -9.77
CA LEU A 357 -7.23 -18.94 -8.60
C LEU A 357 -7.72 -17.96 -7.54
N ILE A 358 -6.94 -16.89 -7.26
CA ILE A 358 -7.31 -15.85 -6.29
C ILE A 358 -8.59 -15.16 -6.71
N SER A 359 -8.61 -14.64 -7.93
CA SER A 359 -9.73 -13.86 -8.43
C SER A 359 -11.01 -14.68 -8.40
N THR A 360 -10.94 -15.94 -8.80
CA THR A 360 -12.06 -16.89 -8.69
C THR A 360 -12.48 -17.10 -7.23
N GLY A 361 -11.54 -17.30 -6.31
CA GLY A 361 -11.81 -17.44 -4.88
C GLY A 361 -12.46 -16.20 -4.26
N LEU A 362 -12.02 -15.00 -4.64
CA LEU A 362 -12.61 -13.73 -4.19
C LEU A 362 -14.04 -13.57 -4.71
N ILE A 363 -14.29 -13.91 -5.98
CA ILE A 363 -15.63 -13.88 -6.58
C ILE A 363 -16.56 -14.83 -5.84
N LEU A 364 -16.17 -16.10 -5.67
CA LEU A 364 -16.99 -17.11 -4.99
C LEU A 364 -17.25 -16.72 -3.53
N THR A 365 -16.23 -16.25 -2.82
CA THR A 365 -16.37 -15.78 -1.44
C THR A 365 -17.33 -14.60 -1.37
N GLY A 366 -17.21 -13.62 -2.27
CA GLY A 366 -18.12 -12.48 -2.34
C GLY A 366 -19.57 -12.90 -2.61
N ILE A 367 -19.81 -13.84 -3.53
CA ILE A 367 -21.16 -14.37 -3.82
C ILE A 367 -21.74 -15.06 -2.58
N VAL A 368 -20.96 -15.92 -1.92
CA VAL A 368 -21.39 -16.62 -0.70
C VAL A 368 -21.72 -15.63 0.42
N LEU A 369 -20.86 -14.62 0.64
CA LEU A 369 -21.10 -13.59 1.66
C LEU A 369 -22.34 -12.76 1.35
N LEU A 370 -22.60 -12.41 0.08
CA LEU A 370 -23.83 -11.71 -0.32
C LEU A 370 -25.07 -12.51 0.07
N VAL A 371 -25.10 -13.81 -0.27
CA VAL A 371 -26.24 -14.68 0.03
C VAL A 371 -26.42 -14.85 1.54
N ILE A 372 -25.34 -15.03 2.29
CA ILE A 372 -25.38 -15.23 3.74
C ILE A 372 -25.85 -13.96 4.45
N PHE A 373 -25.29 -12.79 4.12
CA PHE A 373 -25.65 -11.54 4.79
C PHE A 373 -27.05 -11.07 4.42
N GLN A 374 -27.50 -11.33 3.19
CA GLN A 374 -28.89 -11.07 2.81
C GLN A 374 -29.88 -11.91 3.63
N LYS A 375 -29.53 -13.16 3.96
CA LYS A 375 -30.34 -14.04 4.83
C LYS A 375 -30.22 -13.70 6.32
N HIS A 376 -29.09 -13.15 6.76
CA HIS A 376 -28.80 -12.80 8.15
C HIS A 376 -28.37 -11.34 8.29
N PRO A 377 -29.31 -10.39 8.13
CA PRO A 377 -29.00 -8.96 8.07
C PRO A 377 -28.56 -8.38 9.41
N GLU A 378 -28.94 -9.02 10.52
CA GLU A 378 -28.61 -8.55 11.86
C GLU A 378 -27.17 -8.90 12.26
N ILE A 379 -26.50 -7.93 12.86
CA ILE A 379 -25.26 -8.17 13.60
C ILE A 379 -25.66 -8.70 14.96
N LYS A 380 -25.42 -10.00 15.22
CA LYS A 380 -25.51 -10.53 16.58
C LYS A 380 -24.51 -9.78 17.44
N SER A 381 -24.99 -8.98 18.41
CA SER A 381 -24.12 -8.32 19.37
C SER A 381 -23.32 -9.39 20.11
N MET A 382 -21.98 -9.28 20.10
CA MET A 382 -21.18 -10.08 21.02
C MET A 382 -21.55 -9.70 22.45
N PRO A 383 -21.64 -10.66 23.39
CA PRO A 383 -21.82 -10.34 24.79
C PRO A 383 -20.71 -9.39 25.22
N SER A 384 -21.13 -8.29 25.87
CA SER A 384 -20.31 -7.18 26.35
C SER A 384 -19.23 -7.59 27.33
#